data_AF-A0A645GGB0-F1
#
_entry.id   AF-A0A645GGB0-F1
#
_cell.length_a   1.000
_cell.length_b   1.000
_cell.length_c   1.000
_cell.angle_alpha   90.00
_cell.angle_beta   90.00
_cell.angle_gamma   90.00
#
_symmetry.space_group_name_H-M   'P 1'
#
loop_
_entity.id
_entity.type
_entity.pdbx_description
1 polymer ?
#
loop_
_entity_poly.entity_id
_entity_poly.type
_entity_poly.pdbx_seq_one_letter_code
_entity_poly.pdbx_strand_id
1 'polypeptide(L)'
;MLELLTEYNIDAIVLAGFLLKIPTLLIQHFPDKIINIHPALLPKFGGKGMYGAKVHEAVKEAGETETGITIHYVNENYDDGNIVFQARCPVSADDTAEMIAAKVHLLEYEYYPQVIEKIL
;
A
#
# COMPACT_ATOMS: atom_id res chain seq x y z
N MET A 1 -9.28 1.67 20.73
CA MET A 1 -8.22 1.30 19.77
C MET A 1 -6.87 1.78 20.27
N LEU A 2 -6.62 3.09 20.38
CA LEU A 2 -5.33 3.60 20.88
C LEU A 2 -4.97 3.02 22.26
N GLU A 3 -5.91 3.03 23.22
CA GLU A 3 -5.68 2.43 24.55
C GLU A 3 -5.24 0.97 24.47
N LEU A 4 -5.88 0.18 23.60
CA LEU A 4 -5.52 -1.22 23.38
C LEU A 4 -4.11 -1.34 22.78
N LEU A 5 -3.79 -0.57 21.75
CA LEU A 5 -2.46 -0.59 21.13
C LEU A 5 -1.36 -0.20 22.14
N THR A 6 -1.65 0.74 23.03
CA THR A 6 -0.74 1.14 24.12
C THR A 6 -0.62 0.04 25.18
N GLU A 7 -1.72 -0.56 25.62
CA GLU A 7 -1.74 -1.63 26.62
C GLU A 7 -0.92 -2.85 26.19
N TYR A 8 -1.01 -3.21 24.91
CA TYR A 8 -0.25 -4.30 24.32
C TYR A 8 1.19 -3.92 23.92
N ASN A 9 1.63 -2.69 24.21
CA ASN A 9 2.96 -2.16 23.86
C ASN A 9 3.31 -2.39 22.38
N ILE A 10 2.40 -2.03 21.48
CA ILE A 10 2.62 -2.20 20.04
C ILE A 10 3.74 -1.27 19.56
N ASP A 11 4.73 -1.83 18.88
CA ASP A 11 5.87 -1.07 18.34
C ASP A 11 5.62 -0.52 16.94
N ALA A 12 4.83 -1.23 16.13
CA ALA A 12 4.49 -0.90 14.75
C ALA A 12 3.11 -1.45 14.34
N ILE A 13 2.48 -0.78 13.37
CA ILE A 13 1.18 -1.17 12.79
C ILE A 13 1.37 -1.44 11.30
N VAL A 14 1.07 -2.66 10.87
CA VAL A 14 1.15 -3.06 9.46
C VAL A 14 -0.25 -3.18 8.89
N LEU A 15 -0.55 -2.41 7.85
CA LEU A 15 -1.83 -2.45 7.15
C LEU A 15 -1.74 -3.43 5.99
N ALA A 16 -2.52 -4.51 6.05
CA ALA A 16 -2.59 -5.53 5.00
C ALA A 16 -4.03 -5.64 4.49
N GLY A 17 -4.39 -4.79 3.52
CA GLY A 17 -5.76 -4.71 2.97
C GLY A 17 -6.73 -3.90 3.84
N PHE A 18 -6.22 -2.98 4.67
CA PHE A 18 -7.06 -2.10 5.51
C PHE A 18 -7.59 -0.91 4.69
N LEU A 19 -8.92 -0.79 4.57
CA LEU A 19 -9.55 0.14 3.62
C LEU A 19 -9.97 1.49 4.23
N LEU A 20 -9.93 1.63 5.55
CA LEU A 20 -10.40 2.85 6.22
C LEU A 20 -9.25 3.83 6.42
N LYS A 21 -9.57 5.13 6.41
CA LYS A 21 -8.59 6.15 6.78
C LYS A 21 -8.12 5.93 8.21
N ILE A 22 -6.80 5.95 8.42
CA ILE A 22 -6.26 5.93 9.77
C ILE A 22 -6.56 7.28 10.46
N PRO A 23 -7.15 7.28 11.67
CA PRO A 23 -7.35 8.50 12.43
C PRO A 23 -6.04 9.24 12.70
N THR A 24 -6.05 10.56 12.54
CA THR A 24 -4.90 11.43 12.83
C THR A 24 -4.30 11.19 14.22
N LEU A 25 -5.15 10.93 15.23
CA LEU A 25 -4.70 10.61 16.58
C LEU A 25 -3.76 9.38 16.62
N LEU A 26 -4.04 8.33 15.84
CA LEU A 26 -3.17 7.16 15.76
C LEU A 26 -1.87 7.49 15.03
N ILE A 27 -1.94 8.20 13.91
CA ILE A 27 -0.74 8.62 13.16
C ILE A 27 0.21 9.43 14.04
N GLN A 28 -0.32 10.35 14.85
CA GLN A 28 0.48 11.17 15.77
C GLN A 28 1.07 10.39 16.94
N HIS A 29 0.40 9.32 17.40
CA HIS A 29 0.94 8.44 18.45
C HIS A 29 1.95 7.42 17.92
N PHE A 30 1.88 7.08 16.63
CA PHE A 30 2.75 6.13 15.95
C PHE A 30 3.48 6.80 14.77
N PRO A 31 4.28 7.87 15.01
CA PRO A 31 5.01 8.54 13.95
C PRO A 31 6.01 7.57 13.32
N ASP A 32 5.99 7.48 11.98
CA ASP A 32 6.84 6.57 11.18
C ASP A 32 6.76 5.09 11.62
N LYS A 33 5.63 4.70 12.22
CA LYS A 33 5.40 3.34 12.76
C LYS A 33 4.17 2.65 12.16
N ILE A 34 3.43 3.32 11.29
CA ILE A 34 2.31 2.74 10.56
C ILE A 34 2.74 2.54 9.11
N ILE A 35 2.73 1.30 8.64
CA ILE A 35 3.21 0.91 7.31
C ILE A 35 2.01 0.42 6.51
N ASN A 36 1.93 0.85 5.26
CA ASN A 36 0.93 0.39 4.30
C ASN A 36 1.61 -0.12 3.03
N ILE A 37 0.92 -1.04 2.35
CA ILE A 37 1.20 -1.43 0.97
C ILE A 37 0.07 -0.97 0.07
N HIS A 38 0.40 -0.29 -1.01
CA HIS A 38 -0.53 0.18 -2.03
C HIS A 38 -0.26 -0.53 -3.37
N PRO A 39 -1.29 -1.05 -4.07
CA PRO A 39 -1.13 -1.86 -5.28
C PRO A 39 -0.91 -1.03 -6.56
N ALA A 40 -0.10 0.02 -6.47
CA ALA A 40 0.40 0.80 -7.61
C ALA A 40 1.74 1.46 -7.30
N LEU A 41 2.37 2.03 -8.33
CA LEU A 41 3.58 2.85 -8.21
C LEU A 41 3.20 4.29 -7.87
N LEU A 42 3.11 4.59 -6.56
CA LEU A 42 2.82 5.93 -6.08
C LEU A 42 3.86 6.95 -6.62
N PRO A 43 3.41 8.18 -6.95
CA PRO A 43 2.09 8.75 -6.65
C PRO A 43 0.97 8.36 -7.64
N LYS A 44 1.26 7.58 -8.69
CA LYS A 44 0.21 7.17 -9.65
C LYS A 44 -0.79 6.22 -8.99
N PHE A 45 -2.07 6.42 -9.32
CA PHE A 45 -3.19 5.59 -8.86
C PHE A 45 -3.25 5.45 -7.34
N GLY A 46 -2.77 6.44 -6.59
CA GLY A 46 -2.96 6.57 -5.16
C GLY A 46 -4.09 7.54 -4.81
N GLY A 47 -4.44 7.60 -3.53
CA GLY A 47 -5.36 8.58 -2.99
C GLY A 47 -6.78 8.05 -2.80
N LYS A 48 -7.67 8.95 -2.39
CA LYS A 48 -9.04 8.60 -2.03
C LYS A 48 -9.77 7.92 -3.21
N GLY A 49 -10.23 6.69 -2.98
CA GLY A 49 -11.00 5.92 -3.96
C GLY A 49 -10.16 4.93 -4.78
N MET A 50 -8.84 4.98 -4.66
CA MET A 50 -7.93 4.03 -5.27
C MET A 50 -7.63 2.88 -4.30
N TYR A 51 -8.51 1.88 -4.25
CA TYR A 51 -8.32 0.69 -3.43
C TYR A 51 -8.90 -0.54 -4.11
N GLY A 52 -8.36 -1.72 -3.79
CA GLY A 52 -8.80 -3.00 -4.36
C GLY A 52 -8.79 -2.99 -5.90
N ALA A 53 -9.82 -3.59 -6.51
CA ALA A 53 -9.93 -3.72 -7.96
C ALA A 53 -9.85 -2.38 -8.73
N LYS A 54 -10.32 -1.28 -8.12
CA LYS A 54 -10.34 0.05 -8.75
C LYS A 54 -8.96 0.52 -9.20
N VAL A 55 -7.92 0.13 -8.49
CA VAL A 55 -6.54 0.50 -8.84
C VAL A 55 -6.14 -0.17 -10.15
N HIS A 56 -6.40 -1.47 -10.28
CA HIS A 56 -6.05 -2.25 -11.47
C HIS A 56 -6.93 -1.90 -12.68
N GLU A 57 -8.21 -1.58 -12.45
CA GLU A 57 -9.11 -1.02 -13.46
C GLU A 57 -8.54 0.31 -13.99
N ALA A 58 -8.16 1.23 -13.11
CA ALA A 58 -7.59 2.52 -13.51
C ALA A 58 -6.26 2.38 -14.25
N VAL A 59 -5.39 1.45 -13.83
CA VAL A 59 -4.12 1.13 -14.54
C VAL A 59 -4.42 0.63 -15.96
N LYS A 60 -5.41 -0.27 -16.11
CA LYS A 60 -5.81 -0.80 -17.41
C LYS A 60 -6.40 0.28 -18.31
N GLU A 61 -7.32 1.09 -17.79
CA GLU A 61 -7.97 2.17 -18.51
C GLU A 61 -6.98 3.25 -18.97
N ALA A 62 -5.96 3.53 -18.16
CA ALA A 62 -4.89 4.45 -18.50
C ALA A 62 -3.93 3.91 -19.57
N GLY A 63 -4.01 2.63 -19.92
CA GLY A 63 -3.13 2.00 -20.91
C GLY A 63 -1.66 1.94 -20.46
N GLU A 64 -1.41 1.85 -19.15
CA GLU A 64 -0.06 1.74 -18.61
C GLU A 64 0.63 0.46 -19.11
N THR A 65 1.94 0.53 -19.28
CA THR A 65 2.78 -0.62 -19.66
C THR A 65 3.51 -1.23 -18.47
N GLU A 66 3.42 -0.59 -17.32
CA GLU A 66 3.96 -1.06 -16.04
C GLU A 66 3.05 -0.64 -14.88
N THR A 67 3.05 -1.45 -13.84
CA THR A 67 2.49 -1.10 -12.53
C THR A 67 3.34 -1.76 -11.45
N GLY A 68 2.86 -1.84 -10.22
CA GLY A 68 3.59 -2.51 -9.15
C GLY A 68 2.99 -2.28 -7.79
N ILE A 69 3.84 -2.29 -6.78
CA ILE A 69 3.49 -2.00 -5.39
C ILE A 69 4.31 -0.82 -4.87
N THR A 70 3.75 -0.12 -3.90
CA THR A 70 4.49 0.83 -3.06
C THR A 70 4.27 0.51 -1.60
N ILE A 71 5.35 0.34 -0.85
CA ILE A 71 5.32 0.26 0.61
C ILE A 71 5.76 1.61 1.14
N HIS A 72 4.95 2.20 2.02
CA HIS A 72 5.17 3.54 2.53
C HIS A 72 4.72 3.66 3.98
N TYR A 73 5.27 4.66 4.68
CA TYR A 73 4.72 5.07 5.97
C TYR A 73 3.40 5.79 5.77
N VAL A 74 2.46 5.63 6.70
CA VAL A 74 1.15 6.31 6.65
C VAL A 74 1.28 7.69 7.29
N ASN A 75 0.72 8.71 6.62
CA ASN A 75 0.54 10.05 7.16
C ASN A 75 -0.95 10.44 7.11
N GLU A 76 -1.27 11.71 7.33
CA GLU A 76 -2.65 12.21 7.37
C GLU A 76 -3.34 12.21 5.99
N ASN A 77 -2.58 12.03 4.91
CA ASN A 77 -3.04 11.99 3.53
C ASN A 77 -3.06 10.53 3.03
N TYR A 78 -3.94 10.24 2.07
CA TYR A 78 -3.96 8.91 1.46
C TYR A 78 -2.75 8.76 0.54
N ASP A 79 -1.99 7.68 0.74
CA ASP A 79 -0.93 7.20 -0.17
C ASP A 79 0.11 8.27 -0.54
N ASP A 80 0.41 9.14 0.42
CA ASP A 80 1.28 10.33 0.26
C ASP A 80 2.36 10.38 1.34
N GLY A 81 2.56 9.29 2.09
CA GLY A 81 3.64 9.20 3.05
C GLY A 81 4.96 8.77 2.43
N ASN A 82 6.02 8.83 3.24
CA ASN A 82 7.37 8.53 2.78
C ASN A 82 7.47 7.10 2.22
N ILE A 83 7.90 6.99 0.97
CA ILE A 83 8.09 5.72 0.28
C ILE A 83 9.28 4.98 0.92
N VAL A 84 9.04 3.74 1.33
CA VAL A 84 10.04 2.82 1.84
C VAL A 84 10.59 1.95 0.71
N PHE A 85 9.69 1.43 -0.13
CA PHE A 85 10.05 0.49 -1.19
C PHE A 85 9.04 0.50 -2.34
N GLN A 86 9.52 0.19 -3.55
CA GLN A 86 8.68 -0.08 -4.71
C GLN A 86 9.22 -1.27 -5.51
N ALA A 87 8.31 -2.12 -5.99
CA ALA A 87 8.60 -3.15 -6.98
C ALA A 87 7.65 -3.00 -8.16
N ARG A 88 8.11 -3.39 -9.36
CA ARG A 88 7.39 -3.19 -10.63
C ARG A 88 7.07 -4.52 -11.30
N CYS A 89 5.98 -4.57 -12.04
CA CYS A 89 5.65 -5.65 -12.97
C CYS A 89 5.11 -5.08 -14.29
N PRO A 90 5.35 -5.77 -15.42
CA PRO A 90 4.87 -5.33 -16.72
C PRO A 90 3.35 -5.51 -16.86
N VAL A 91 2.72 -4.59 -17.58
CA VAL A 91 1.32 -4.66 -18.02
C VAL A 91 1.29 -4.81 -19.54
N SER A 92 0.67 -5.88 -20.01
CA SER A 92 0.46 -6.16 -21.43
C SER A 92 -0.87 -5.57 -21.91
N ALA A 93 -0.96 -5.27 -23.21
CA ALA A 93 -2.20 -4.83 -23.85
C ALA A 93 -3.36 -5.83 -23.67
N ASP A 94 -3.06 -7.12 -23.54
CA ASP A 94 -4.04 -8.20 -23.38
C ASP A 94 -4.43 -8.47 -21.91
N ASP A 95 -3.73 -7.88 -20.94
CA ASP A 95 -4.05 -8.13 -19.52
C ASP A 95 -5.42 -7.54 -19.17
N THR A 96 -6.24 -8.31 -18.45
CA THR A 96 -7.43 -7.76 -17.77
C THR A 96 -7.04 -7.14 -16.43
N ALA A 97 -7.94 -6.37 -15.79
CA ALA A 97 -7.68 -5.82 -14.46
C ALA A 97 -7.37 -6.92 -13.43
N GLU A 98 -8.01 -8.08 -13.55
CA GLU A 98 -7.76 -9.26 -12.70
C GLU A 98 -6.38 -9.87 -12.95
N MET A 99 -5.92 -9.92 -14.20
CA MET A 99 -4.56 -10.37 -14.53
C MET A 99 -3.50 -9.41 -13.98
N ILE A 100 -3.76 -8.10 -14.05
CA ILE A 100 -2.90 -7.08 -13.44
C ILE A 100 -2.86 -7.28 -11.91
N ALA A 101 -4.02 -7.44 -11.28
CA ALA A 101 -4.13 -7.69 -9.85
C ALA A 101 -3.32 -8.93 -9.42
N ALA A 102 -3.43 -10.03 -10.17
CA ALA A 102 -2.66 -11.25 -9.89
C ALA A 102 -1.14 -11.01 -9.93
N LYS A 103 -0.64 -10.24 -10.90
CA LYS A 103 0.78 -9.88 -10.99
C LYS A 103 1.22 -9.00 -9.82
N VAL A 104 0.39 -8.02 -9.44
CA VAL A 104 0.67 -7.13 -8.31
C VAL A 104 0.68 -7.91 -6.99
N HIS A 105 -0.28 -8.81 -6.76
CA HIS A 105 -0.31 -9.66 -5.55
C HIS A 105 0.93 -10.54 -5.38
N LEU A 106 1.52 -11.03 -6.48
CA LEU A 106 2.80 -11.76 -6.40
C LEU A 106 3.90 -10.87 -5.80
N LEU A 107 3.96 -9.59 -6.18
CA LEU A 107 4.88 -8.62 -5.59
C LEU A 107 4.55 -8.37 -4.11
N GLU A 108 3.27 -8.21 -3.76
CA GLU A 108 2.86 -7.98 -2.36
C GLU A 108 3.34 -9.12 -1.45
N TYR A 109 3.11 -10.37 -1.86
CA TYR A 109 3.53 -11.54 -1.09
C TYR A 109 5.05 -11.69 -1.01
N GLU A 110 5.76 -11.37 -2.08
CA GLU A 110 7.22 -11.46 -2.11
C GLU A 110 7.88 -10.39 -1.23
N TYR A 111 7.49 -9.13 -1.40
CA TYR A 111 8.23 -8.01 -0.85
C TYR A 111 7.70 -7.50 0.48
N TYR A 112 6.39 -7.57 0.74
CA TYR A 112 5.83 -6.91 1.92
C TYR A 112 6.41 -7.46 3.24
N PRO A 113 6.44 -8.79 3.47
CA PRO A 113 7.03 -9.35 4.68
C PRO A 113 8.53 -9.03 4.83
N GLN A 114 9.28 -9.09 3.72
CA GLN A 114 10.74 -8.84 3.72
C GLN A 114 11.07 -7.38 4.03
N VAL A 115 10.27 -6.44 3.52
CA VAL A 115 10.48 -5.02 3.79
C VAL A 115 10.13 -4.70 5.23
N ILE A 116 9.03 -5.27 5.76
CA ILE A 116 8.66 -5.12 7.18
C ILE A 116 9.79 -5.64 8.08
N GLU A 117 10.34 -6.82 7.80
CA GLU A 117 11.45 -7.39 8.58
C GLU A 117 12.71 -6.49 8.59
N LYS A 118 12.96 -5.72 7.53
CA LYS A 118 14.14 -4.84 7.44
C LYS A 118 13.99 -3.50 8.16
N ILE A 119 12.76 -3.08 8.46
CA ILE A 119 12.46 -1.78 9.06
C ILE A 119 11.99 -1.89 10.52
N LEU A 120 11.80 -3.11 11.02
CA LEU A 120 11.60 -3.42 12.45
C LEU A 120 12.95 -3.77 13.10
#